data_AF-A0A8H5EZV5-F1
#
_entry.id   AF-A0A8H5EZV5-F1
#
_cell.length_a   1.000
_cell.length_b   1.000
_cell.length_c   1.000
_cell.angle_alpha   90.00
_cell.angle_beta   90.00
_cell.angle_gamma   90.00
#
_symmetry.space_group_name_H-M   'P 1'
#
loop_
_entity.id
_entity.type
_entity.pdbx_description
1 polymer ?
#
loop_
_entity_poly.entity_id
_entity_poly.type
_entity_poly.pdbx_seq_one_letter_code
_entity_poly.pdbx_strand_id
1 'polypeptide(L)'
;MPVGNIPTHKELPVTFSGAVCFGFYLVTLGQTLRWQLFTDEGWKLRRHRNNLILIATLLIFAFTTIYIALGLYKGMNNVYDAVYGHKMPGFIDWISTIGQCTTAQTVALLADTVLIYRCWIVSAKSKRILIFPIVMWIGGVVCTVIQAYWQAVQTGHFGTGHWEPVNMTVGPGIVLTPFWATTLALNTYTTGFLVRRILTAVKNFKTVESPVQPLQLLLRIFAESGVLYFSTTIAHLAVWFTPSNLGIRILSEINIPTIGIAFNIILIRVAENRAREARAENARRNGVSIMRFAENNTPPSKGLIVISQETTISSYNSEVGSYITTRLPSEPRSPA
;
A
#
# COMPACT_ATOMS: atom_id res chain seq x y z
N MET A 1 -17.80 -6.29 -25.44
CA MET A 1 -19.12 -6.91 -25.15
C MET A 1 -19.63 -6.32 -23.84
N PRO A 2 -20.89 -5.88 -23.74
CA PRO A 2 -21.47 -5.67 -22.41
C PRO A 2 -21.35 -7.00 -21.67
N VAL A 3 -20.86 -6.96 -20.43
CA VAL A 3 -20.80 -8.14 -19.56
C VAL A 3 -22.24 -8.59 -19.40
N GLY A 4 -22.68 -9.54 -20.23
CA GLY A 4 -24.06 -9.98 -20.28
C GLY A 4 -24.48 -10.51 -18.92
N ASN A 5 -25.76 -10.34 -18.57
CA ASN A 5 -26.35 -10.92 -17.38
C ASN A 5 -25.95 -12.40 -17.33
N ILE A 6 -25.11 -12.76 -16.36
CA ILE A 6 -24.77 -14.17 -16.18
C ILE A 6 -26.00 -14.84 -15.57
N PRO A 7 -26.26 -16.11 -15.89
CA PRO A 7 -27.31 -16.87 -15.23
C PRO A 7 -27.15 -16.80 -13.72
N THR A 8 -28.25 -16.75 -13.00
CA THR A 8 -28.33 -16.56 -11.54
C THR A 8 -27.41 -17.51 -10.75
N HIS A 9 -27.25 -18.75 -11.22
CA HIS A 9 -26.35 -19.74 -10.60
C HIS A 9 -24.85 -19.37 -10.67
N LYS A 10 -24.46 -18.47 -11.58
CA LYS A 10 -23.08 -18.01 -11.78
C LYS A 10 -22.73 -16.77 -10.94
N GLU A 11 -23.71 -16.11 -10.32
CA GLU A 11 -23.47 -14.98 -9.40
C GLU A 11 -22.91 -15.44 -8.05
N LEU A 12 -23.32 -16.61 -7.58
CA LEU A 12 -22.84 -17.20 -6.32
C LEU A 12 -21.30 -17.37 -6.26
N PRO A 13 -20.64 -18.03 -7.24
CA PRO A 13 -19.18 -18.19 -7.18
C PRO A 13 -18.43 -16.86 -7.28
N VAL A 14 -18.98 -15.85 -7.98
CA VAL A 14 -18.39 -14.50 -8.08
C VAL A 14 -18.37 -13.83 -6.71
N THR A 15 -19.53 -13.73 -6.06
CA THR A 15 -19.66 -13.09 -4.75
C THR A 15 -18.92 -13.87 -3.67
N PHE A 16 -18.95 -15.20 -3.72
CA PHE A 16 -18.21 -16.06 -2.78
C PHE A 16 -16.70 -15.83 -2.88
N SER A 17 -16.15 -15.80 -4.10
CA SER A 17 -14.71 -15.55 -4.32
C SER A 17 -14.29 -14.17 -3.79
N GLY A 18 -15.08 -13.13 -4.09
CA GLY A 18 -14.87 -11.78 -3.58
C GLY A 18 -14.92 -11.72 -2.05
N ALA A 19 -15.89 -12.38 -1.42
CA ALA A 19 -16.05 -12.41 0.04
C ALA A 19 -14.88 -13.12 0.73
N VAL A 20 -14.39 -14.24 0.20
CA VAL A 20 -13.22 -14.96 0.73
C VAL A 20 -11.97 -14.08 0.67
N CYS A 21 -11.71 -13.46 -0.48
CA CYS A 21 -10.57 -12.56 -0.66
C CYS A 21 -10.69 -11.31 0.24
N PHE A 22 -11.89 -10.77 0.40
CA PHE A 22 -12.14 -9.67 1.32
C PHE A 22 -11.91 -10.08 2.79
N GLY A 23 -12.28 -11.29 3.19
CA GLY A 23 -11.97 -11.85 4.51
C GLY A 23 -10.46 -11.89 4.78
N PHE A 24 -9.67 -12.41 3.83
CA PHE A 24 -8.20 -12.36 3.94
C PHE A 24 -7.68 -10.93 4.01
N TYR A 25 -8.25 -10.02 3.23
CA TYR A 25 -7.91 -8.59 3.31
C TYR A 25 -8.17 -8.00 4.70
N LEU A 26 -9.32 -8.28 5.34
CA LEU A 26 -9.62 -7.82 6.69
C LEU A 26 -8.62 -8.33 7.74
N VAL A 27 -8.21 -9.59 7.65
CA VAL A 27 -7.19 -10.16 8.56
C VAL A 27 -5.87 -9.40 8.42
N THR A 28 -5.40 -9.18 7.18
CA THR A 28 -4.15 -8.42 6.94
C THR A 28 -4.28 -6.95 7.33
N LEU A 29 -5.46 -6.35 7.16
CA LEU A 29 -5.74 -4.98 7.58
C LEU A 29 -5.65 -4.85 9.10
N GLY A 30 -6.26 -5.77 9.86
CA GLY A 30 -6.18 -5.78 11.32
C GLY A 30 -4.73 -5.86 11.82
N GLN A 31 -3.92 -6.72 11.19
CA GLN A 31 -2.48 -6.80 11.50
C GLN A 31 -1.74 -5.51 11.14
N THR A 32 -2.04 -4.90 9.99
CA THR A 32 -1.42 -3.65 9.56
C THR A 32 -1.78 -2.49 10.48
N LEU A 33 -3.06 -2.36 10.84
CA LEU A 33 -3.53 -1.35 11.79
C LEU A 33 -2.89 -1.54 13.16
N ARG A 34 -2.69 -2.80 13.60
CA ARG A 34 -1.95 -3.09 14.83
C ARG A 34 -0.56 -2.45 14.79
N TRP A 35 0.20 -2.69 13.73
CA TRP A 35 1.56 -2.17 13.54
C TRP A 35 1.65 -0.65 13.32
N GLN A 36 0.57 -0.02 12.86
CA GLN A 36 0.50 1.42 12.63
C GLN A 36 0.08 2.21 13.88
N LEU A 37 -0.87 1.68 14.65
CA LEU A 37 -1.48 2.36 15.79
C LEU A 37 -0.79 2.05 17.11
N PHE A 38 -0.35 0.81 17.32
CA PHE A 38 0.20 0.36 18.60
C PHE A 38 1.73 0.25 18.58
N THR A 39 2.32 0.25 19.77
CA THR A 39 3.75 0.00 19.98
C THR A 39 4.11 -1.45 19.68
N ASP A 40 5.36 -1.68 19.29
CA ASP A 40 5.86 -3.01 18.91
C ASP A 40 5.79 -4.02 20.09
N GLU A 41 5.85 -3.52 21.34
CA GLU A 41 5.59 -4.24 22.59
C GLU A 41 4.30 -3.69 23.24
N GLY A 42 3.26 -4.52 23.40
CA GLY A 42 2.01 -4.17 24.07
C GLY A 42 0.93 -3.51 23.19
N TRP A 43 -0.06 -2.87 23.85
CA TRP A 43 -1.21 -2.17 23.22
C TRP A 43 -1.19 -0.66 23.52
N LYS A 44 -0.01 -0.07 23.74
CA LYS A 44 0.10 1.38 23.95
C LYS A 44 0.05 2.11 22.61
N LEU A 45 -0.67 3.22 22.55
CA LEU A 45 -0.80 4.02 21.32
C LEU A 45 0.54 4.67 20.97
N ARG A 46 0.95 4.57 19.70
CA ARG A 46 2.24 5.09 19.24
C ARG A 46 2.20 6.62 19.13
N ARG A 47 3.16 7.29 19.80
CA ARG A 47 3.26 8.76 19.82
C ARG A 47 3.66 9.37 18.46
N HIS A 48 4.53 8.71 17.70
CA HIS A 48 4.94 9.15 16.36
C HIS A 48 4.41 8.18 15.30
N ARG A 49 3.34 8.59 14.61
CA ARG A 49 2.68 7.79 13.57
C ARG A 49 2.84 8.46 12.21
N ASN A 50 3.11 7.66 11.18
CA ASN A 50 3.05 8.13 9.81
C ASN A 50 1.59 8.27 9.38
N ASN A 51 1.00 9.44 9.66
CA ASN A 51 -0.41 9.72 9.38
C ASN A 51 -0.74 9.57 7.90
N LEU A 52 0.20 9.87 6.98
CA LEU A 52 -0.02 9.74 5.54
C LEU A 52 -0.29 8.28 5.15
N ILE A 53 0.53 7.35 5.65
CA ILE A 53 0.34 5.92 5.35
C ILE A 53 -0.92 5.39 6.02
N LEU A 54 -1.26 5.83 7.25
CA LEU A 54 -2.50 5.43 7.90
C LEU A 54 -3.72 5.90 7.11
N ILE A 55 -3.75 7.16 6.67
CA ILE A 55 -4.84 7.71 5.85
C ILE A 55 -4.97 6.89 4.57
N ALA A 56 -3.86 6.59 3.88
CA ALA A 56 -3.89 5.74 2.70
C ALA A 56 -4.45 4.33 3.00
N THR A 57 -4.06 3.70 4.11
CA THR A 57 -4.60 2.39 4.53
C THR A 57 -6.11 2.45 4.77
N LEU A 58 -6.60 3.49 5.46
CA LEU A 58 -8.03 3.68 5.72
C LEU A 58 -8.82 3.98 4.45
N LEU A 59 -8.27 4.79 3.54
CA LEU A 59 -8.89 5.07 2.24
C LEU A 59 -8.98 3.79 1.39
N ILE A 60 -7.89 3.01 1.29
CA ILE A 60 -7.91 1.73 0.56
C ILE A 60 -8.97 0.81 1.16
N PHE A 61 -9.10 0.74 2.49
CA PHE A 61 -10.15 -0.04 3.14
C PHE A 61 -11.56 0.45 2.79
N ALA A 62 -11.80 1.76 2.87
CA ALA A 62 -13.09 2.35 2.56
C ALA A 62 -13.49 2.08 1.11
N PHE A 63 -12.59 2.34 0.14
CA PHE A 63 -12.87 2.11 -1.28
C PHE A 63 -13.01 0.63 -1.63
N THR A 64 -12.22 -0.26 -1.02
CA THR A 64 -12.37 -1.71 -1.21
C THR A 64 -13.71 -2.21 -0.66
N THR A 65 -14.14 -1.68 0.48
CA THR A 65 -15.44 -2.03 1.07
C THR A 65 -16.60 -1.54 0.19
N ILE A 66 -16.52 -0.30 -0.31
CA ILE A 66 -17.50 0.25 -1.26
C ILE A 66 -17.53 -0.60 -2.53
N TYR A 67 -16.38 -1.00 -3.08
CA TYR A 67 -16.29 -1.86 -4.26
C TYR A 67 -17.05 -3.18 -4.07
N ILE A 68 -16.79 -3.92 -2.98
CA ILE A 68 -17.45 -5.19 -2.68
C ILE A 68 -18.95 -4.98 -2.40
N ALA A 69 -19.32 -3.91 -1.70
CA ALA A 69 -20.72 -3.58 -1.42
C ALA A 69 -21.51 -3.28 -2.71
N LEU A 70 -20.93 -2.52 -3.64
CA LEU A 70 -21.54 -2.26 -4.95
C LEU A 70 -21.63 -3.54 -5.79
N GLY A 71 -20.62 -4.41 -5.73
CA GLY A 71 -20.64 -5.73 -6.38
C GLY A 71 -21.78 -6.62 -5.86
N LEU A 72 -21.96 -6.68 -4.53
CA LEU A 72 -23.07 -7.38 -3.90
C LEU A 72 -24.42 -6.79 -4.28
N TYR A 73 -24.56 -5.46 -4.24
CA TYR A 73 -25.79 -4.76 -4.62
C TYR A 73 -26.19 -5.04 -6.07
N LYS A 74 -25.22 -5.03 -6.99
CA LYS A 74 -25.42 -5.41 -8.39
C LYS A 74 -25.79 -6.89 -8.54
N GLY A 75 -25.11 -7.79 -7.82
CA GLY A 75 -25.42 -9.22 -7.81
C GLY A 75 -26.84 -9.50 -7.32
N MET A 76 -27.27 -8.84 -6.24
CA MET A 76 -28.64 -8.96 -5.72
C MET A 76 -29.69 -8.49 -6.74
N ASN A 77 -29.44 -7.38 -7.43
CA ASN A 77 -30.33 -6.91 -8.48
C ASN A 77 -30.44 -7.92 -9.64
N ASN A 78 -29.33 -8.55 -10.05
CA ASN A 78 -29.35 -9.55 -11.11
C ASN A 78 -30.17 -10.80 -10.70
N VAL A 79 -30.07 -11.21 -9.44
CA VAL A 79 -30.88 -12.31 -8.90
C VAL A 79 -32.36 -11.91 -8.84
N TYR A 80 -32.65 -10.70 -8.39
CA TYR A 80 -34.00 -10.18 -8.30
C TYR A 80 -34.67 -10.10 -9.68
N ASP A 81 -33.97 -9.56 -10.69
CA ASP A 81 -34.44 -9.46 -12.07
C ASP A 81 -34.70 -10.85 -12.68
N ALA A 82 -33.84 -11.82 -12.38
CA ALA A 82 -34.03 -13.20 -12.84
C ALA A 82 -35.25 -13.91 -12.21
N VAL A 83 -35.65 -13.53 -11.00
CA VAL A 83 -36.78 -14.14 -10.28
C VAL A 83 -38.11 -13.44 -10.59
N TYR A 84 -38.11 -12.10 -10.60
CA TYR A 84 -39.33 -11.29 -10.72
C TYR A 84 -39.55 -10.72 -12.13
N GLY A 85 -38.56 -10.84 -13.03
CA GLY A 85 -38.64 -10.32 -14.40
C GLY A 85 -38.56 -8.80 -14.50
N HIS A 86 -38.18 -8.11 -13.41
CA HIS A 86 -37.93 -6.68 -13.40
C HIS A 86 -36.84 -6.30 -12.39
N LYS A 87 -36.19 -5.15 -12.61
CA LYS A 87 -35.15 -4.63 -11.71
C LYS A 87 -35.71 -4.33 -10.31
N MET A 88 -34.83 -4.41 -9.30
CA MET A 88 -35.17 -4.11 -7.91
C MET A 88 -35.64 -2.66 -7.78
N PRO A 89 -36.72 -2.37 -7.04
CA PRO A 89 -37.18 -1.00 -6.80
C PRO A 89 -36.06 -0.13 -6.20
N GLY A 90 -35.82 1.03 -6.80
CA GLY A 90 -34.74 1.95 -6.38
C GLY A 90 -33.34 1.55 -6.84
N PHE A 91 -33.18 0.51 -7.67
CA PHE A 91 -31.90 0.14 -8.25
C PHE A 91 -31.41 1.16 -9.28
N ILE A 92 -30.23 1.71 -9.04
CA ILE A 92 -29.58 2.66 -9.94
C ILE A 92 -28.35 1.99 -10.56
N ASP A 93 -28.54 1.44 -11.76
CA ASP A 93 -27.55 0.63 -12.47
C ASP A 93 -26.23 1.38 -12.72
N TRP A 94 -26.31 2.65 -13.12
CA TRP A 94 -25.14 3.47 -13.40
C TRP A 94 -24.31 3.74 -12.14
N ILE A 95 -24.95 3.95 -10.97
CA ILE A 95 -24.22 4.14 -9.70
C ILE A 95 -23.46 2.86 -9.34
N SER A 96 -24.10 1.70 -9.46
CA SER A 96 -23.46 0.43 -9.15
C SER A 96 -22.31 0.12 -10.10
N THR A 97 -22.49 0.33 -11.40
CA THR A 97 -21.50 -0.03 -12.42
C THR A 97 -20.35 0.99 -12.49
N ILE A 98 -20.65 2.28 -12.55
CA ILE A 98 -19.62 3.34 -12.59
C ILE A 98 -18.90 3.43 -11.24
N GLY A 99 -19.66 3.35 -10.15
CA GLY A 99 -19.11 3.35 -8.80
C GLY A 99 -18.15 2.19 -8.58
N GLN A 100 -18.52 0.96 -8.99
CA GLN A 100 -17.65 -0.21 -8.85
C GLN A 100 -16.37 -0.08 -9.70
N CYS A 101 -16.47 0.35 -10.97
CA CYS A 101 -15.29 0.55 -11.82
C CYS A 101 -14.37 1.69 -11.29
N THR A 102 -14.95 2.80 -10.84
CA THR A 102 -14.18 3.96 -10.37
C THR A 102 -13.51 3.68 -9.03
N THR A 103 -14.20 3.00 -8.11
CA THR A 103 -13.64 2.59 -6.81
C THR A 103 -12.50 1.61 -6.99
N ALA A 104 -12.62 0.63 -7.89
CA ALA A 104 -11.54 -0.30 -8.24
C ALA A 104 -10.27 0.42 -8.72
N GLN A 105 -10.41 1.34 -9.68
CA GLN A 105 -9.28 2.12 -10.21
C GLN A 105 -8.67 3.02 -9.13
N THR A 106 -9.50 3.60 -8.27
CA THR A 106 -9.06 4.45 -7.16
C THR A 106 -8.22 3.65 -6.14
N VAL A 107 -8.63 2.42 -5.80
CA VAL A 107 -7.85 1.54 -4.92
C VAL A 107 -6.46 1.26 -5.50
N ALA A 108 -6.37 0.96 -6.80
CA ALA A 108 -5.09 0.73 -7.47
C ALA A 108 -4.21 1.98 -7.48
N LEU A 109 -4.77 3.16 -7.81
CA LEU A 109 -4.04 4.43 -7.80
C LEU A 109 -3.55 4.84 -6.41
N LEU A 110 -4.33 4.56 -5.36
CA LEU A 110 -3.92 4.77 -3.97
C LEU A 110 -2.77 3.85 -3.58
N ALA A 111 -2.83 2.57 -3.95
CA ALA A 111 -1.74 1.63 -3.72
C ALA A 111 -0.45 2.07 -4.43
N ASP A 112 -0.55 2.49 -5.70
CA ASP A 112 0.55 3.01 -6.51
C ASP A 112 1.16 4.27 -5.91
N THR A 113 0.35 5.18 -5.37
CA THR A 113 0.82 6.40 -4.69
C THR A 113 1.74 6.05 -3.52
N VAL A 114 1.38 5.03 -2.72
CA VAL A 114 2.22 4.61 -1.58
C VAL A 114 3.49 3.90 -2.06
N LEU A 115 3.44 3.12 -3.15
CA LEU A 115 4.62 2.54 -3.78
C LEU A 115 5.60 3.63 -4.25
N ILE A 116 5.10 4.69 -4.90
CA ILE A 116 5.89 5.86 -5.31
C ILE A 116 6.51 6.56 -4.09
N TYR A 117 5.72 6.83 -3.06
CA TYR A 117 6.19 7.48 -1.84
C TYR A 117 7.31 6.70 -1.15
N ARG A 118 7.25 5.36 -1.14
CA ARG A 118 8.32 4.52 -0.60
C ARG A 118 9.57 4.57 -1.48
N CYS A 119 9.40 4.51 -2.79
CA CYS A 119 10.50 4.64 -3.74
C CYS A 119 11.23 5.98 -3.57
N TRP A 120 10.49 7.06 -3.28
CA TRP A 120 11.05 8.38 -2.96
C TRP A 120 11.95 8.37 -1.73
N ILE A 121 11.48 7.79 -0.63
CA ILE A 121 12.23 7.70 0.63
C ILE A 121 13.52 6.90 0.44
N VAL A 122 13.42 5.74 -0.23
CA VAL A 122 14.57 4.85 -0.44
C VAL A 122 15.60 5.43 -1.42
N SER A 123 15.17 6.29 -2.36
CA SER A 123 16.05 6.92 -3.35
C SER A 123 16.86 8.10 -2.80
N ALA A 124 16.86 8.34 -1.48
CA ALA A 124 17.48 9.51 -0.86
C ALA A 124 17.08 10.83 -1.55
N LYS A 125 15.82 10.93 -2.01
CA LYS A 125 15.24 12.10 -2.70
C LYS A 125 15.81 12.42 -4.10
N SER A 126 16.45 11.47 -4.79
CA SER A 126 16.83 11.65 -6.19
C SER A 126 15.59 11.71 -7.11
N LYS A 127 15.32 12.90 -7.68
CA LYS A 127 14.10 13.18 -8.46
C LYS A 127 14.01 12.43 -9.79
N ARG A 128 15.15 12.03 -10.40
CA ARG A 128 15.17 11.42 -11.74
C ARG A 128 14.45 10.07 -11.82
N ILE A 129 14.51 9.28 -10.74
CA ILE A 129 13.91 7.95 -10.67
C ILE A 129 12.38 8.03 -10.55
N LEU A 130 11.84 9.16 -10.08
CA LEU A 130 10.40 9.33 -9.87
C LEU A 130 9.64 9.77 -11.11
N ILE A 131 10.34 10.29 -12.13
CA ILE A 131 9.70 10.82 -13.34
C ILE A 131 8.87 9.72 -14.00
N PHE A 132 9.46 8.54 -14.21
CA PHE A 132 8.78 7.42 -14.84
C PHE A 132 7.50 6.96 -14.11
N PRO A 133 7.54 6.61 -12.80
CA PRO A 133 6.34 6.14 -12.12
C PRO A 133 5.30 7.25 -11.91
N ILE A 134 5.69 8.53 -11.79
CA ILE A 134 4.73 9.65 -11.76
C ILE A 134 4.01 9.79 -13.10
N VAL A 135 4.72 9.72 -14.22
CA VAL A 135 4.12 9.81 -15.55
C VAL A 135 3.13 8.66 -15.78
N MET A 136 3.51 7.43 -15.40
CA MET A 136 2.60 6.27 -15.48
C MET A 136 1.37 6.45 -14.59
N TRP A 137 1.55 6.97 -13.38
CA TRP A 137 0.45 7.24 -12.45
C TRP A 137 -0.52 8.30 -12.99
N ILE A 138 -0.01 9.40 -13.56
CA ILE A 138 -0.84 10.43 -14.23
C ILE A 138 -1.61 9.80 -15.40
N GLY A 139 -0.97 8.93 -16.19
CA GLY A 139 -1.63 8.16 -17.24
C GLY A 139 -2.81 7.33 -16.71
N GLY A 140 -2.62 6.66 -15.57
CA GLY A 140 -3.69 5.92 -14.88
C GLY A 140 -4.85 6.82 -14.41
N VAL A 141 -4.56 8.00 -13.87
CA VAL A 141 -5.57 9.00 -13.49
C VAL A 141 -6.36 9.46 -14.70
N VAL A 142 -5.68 9.81 -15.80
CA VAL A 142 -6.33 10.23 -17.05
C VAL A 142 -7.25 9.11 -17.58
N CYS A 143 -6.78 7.86 -17.58
CA CYS A 143 -7.61 6.71 -17.96
C CYS A 143 -8.85 6.58 -17.06
N THR A 144 -8.70 6.79 -15.75
CA THR A 144 -9.81 6.71 -14.79
C THR A 144 -10.87 7.79 -15.06
N VAL A 145 -10.44 9.01 -15.34
CA VAL A 145 -11.34 10.14 -15.66
C VAL A 145 -12.06 9.92 -16.99
N ILE A 146 -11.34 9.50 -18.03
CA ILE A 146 -11.95 9.19 -19.35
C ILE A 146 -12.96 8.05 -19.19
N GLN A 147 -12.61 6.99 -18.45
CA GLN A 147 -13.51 5.87 -18.19
C GLN A 147 -14.79 6.34 -17.49
N ALA A 148 -14.67 7.12 -16.42
CA ALA A 148 -15.82 7.63 -15.66
C ALA A 148 -16.71 8.55 -16.53
N TYR A 149 -16.10 9.44 -17.31
CA TYR A 149 -16.81 10.32 -18.25
C TYR A 149 -17.58 9.52 -19.30
N TRP A 150 -16.90 8.58 -19.96
CA TRP A 150 -17.50 7.78 -21.02
C TRP A 150 -18.67 6.93 -20.50
N GLN A 151 -18.50 6.31 -19.32
CA GLN A 151 -19.57 5.54 -18.71
C GLN A 151 -20.76 6.43 -18.31
N ALA A 152 -20.52 7.64 -17.81
CA ALA A 152 -21.59 8.57 -17.42
C ALA A 152 -22.37 9.09 -18.64
N VAL A 153 -21.67 9.43 -19.72
CA VAL A 153 -22.27 9.91 -20.98
C VAL A 153 -23.14 8.82 -21.61
N GLN A 154 -22.64 7.59 -21.71
CA GLN A 154 -23.36 6.48 -22.34
C GLN A 154 -24.59 6.00 -21.56
N THR A 155 -24.66 6.23 -20.24
CA THR A 155 -25.81 5.87 -19.42
C THR A 155 -27.03 6.80 -19.56
N GLY A 156 -26.98 7.83 -20.42
CA GLY A 156 -28.19 8.54 -20.88
C GLY A 156 -28.37 9.99 -20.43
N HIS A 157 -27.30 10.77 -20.23
CA HIS A 157 -27.42 12.23 -20.04
C HIS A 157 -26.96 13.08 -21.22
N PHE A 158 -26.21 12.52 -22.17
CA PHE A 158 -25.94 13.13 -23.46
C PHE A 158 -26.14 12.05 -24.52
N GLY A 159 -27.11 12.27 -25.40
CA GLY A 159 -27.58 11.26 -26.33
C GLY A 159 -26.48 10.62 -27.18
N THR A 160 -26.84 9.46 -27.71
CA THR A 160 -26.15 8.59 -28.67
C THR A 160 -25.25 7.50 -28.07
N GLY A 161 -25.61 6.27 -28.41
CA GLY A 161 -24.66 5.19 -28.61
C GLY A 161 -24.39 4.34 -27.38
N HIS A 162 -24.99 3.16 -27.38
CA HIS A 162 -24.33 1.92 -26.94
C HIS A 162 -22.82 2.00 -27.20
N TRP A 163 -22.01 1.38 -26.34
CA TRP A 163 -20.64 0.98 -26.65
C TRP A 163 -20.50 0.66 -28.14
N GLU A 164 -20.07 1.62 -28.97
CA GLU A 164 -19.43 1.26 -30.22
C GLU A 164 -18.10 0.68 -29.74
N PRO A 165 -17.93 -0.64 -29.85
CA PRO A 165 -16.62 -1.19 -29.59
C PRO A 165 -15.74 -0.57 -30.67
N VAL A 166 -14.67 0.12 -30.27
CA VAL A 166 -13.45 0.04 -31.08
C VAL A 166 -13.29 -1.44 -31.36
N ASN A 167 -13.47 -1.84 -32.63
CA ASN A 167 -13.69 -3.19 -33.12
C ASN A 167 -12.72 -4.21 -32.51
N MET A 168 -13.02 -4.62 -31.28
CA MET A 168 -12.32 -5.61 -30.51
C MET A 168 -13.42 -6.55 -30.06
N THR A 169 -13.59 -7.60 -30.87
CA THR A 169 -14.35 -8.80 -30.54
C THR A 169 -13.90 -9.42 -29.21
N VAL A 170 -12.70 -9.08 -28.72
CA VAL A 170 -12.13 -9.51 -27.43
C VAL A 170 -11.15 -8.45 -26.90
N GLY A 171 -11.22 -8.08 -25.61
CA GLY A 171 -10.26 -7.16 -24.96
C GLY A 171 -10.90 -6.18 -23.95
N PRO A 172 -10.13 -5.62 -22.99
CA PRO A 172 -10.63 -4.74 -21.91
C PRO A 172 -11.23 -3.39 -22.36
N GLY A 173 -11.39 -3.14 -23.66
CA GLY A 173 -11.70 -1.81 -24.19
C GLY A 173 -10.47 -0.89 -24.19
N ILE A 174 -10.61 0.26 -24.85
CA ILE A 174 -9.48 1.14 -25.18
C ILE A 174 -8.91 1.90 -23.96
N VAL A 175 -9.66 1.99 -22.85
CA VAL A 175 -9.28 2.77 -21.67
C VAL A 175 -8.82 1.90 -20.50
N LEU A 176 -9.44 0.74 -20.29
CA LEU A 176 -9.09 -0.15 -19.17
C LEU A 176 -7.77 -0.88 -19.41
N THR A 177 -7.46 -1.21 -20.68
CA THR A 177 -6.18 -1.83 -21.07
C THR A 177 -4.98 -0.95 -20.71
N PRO A 178 -4.89 0.33 -21.13
CA PRO A 178 -3.78 1.19 -20.74
C PRO A 178 -3.76 1.47 -19.23
N PHE A 179 -4.92 1.55 -18.56
CA PHE A 179 -4.95 1.67 -17.10
C PHE A 179 -4.20 0.52 -16.41
N TRP A 180 -4.58 -0.74 -16.68
CA TRP A 180 -3.91 -1.88 -16.05
C TRP A 180 -2.47 -2.04 -16.53
N ALA A 181 -2.15 -1.66 -17.77
CA ALA A 181 -0.78 -1.66 -18.26
C ALA A 181 0.11 -0.65 -17.51
N THR A 182 -0.39 0.58 -17.26
CA THR A 182 0.35 1.60 -16.52
C THR A 182 0.61 1.18 -15.07
N THR A 183 -0.38 0.61 -14.38
CA THR A 183 -0.19 0.13 -12.99
C THR A 183 0.77 -1.06 -12.93
N LEU A 184 0.70 -2.00 -13.89
CA LEU A 184 1.65 -3.12 -14.00
C LEU A 184 3.08 -2.63 -14.27
N ALA A 185 3.25 -1.67 -15.19
CA ALA A 185 4.55 -1.09 -15.51
C ALA A 185 5.13 -0.34 -14.30
N LEU A 186 4.31 0.44 -13.60
CA LEU A 186 4.68 1.16 -12.38
C LEU A 186 5.09 0.18 -11.27
N ASN A 187 4.29 -0.85 -10.99
CA ASN A 187 4.59 -1.83 -9.96
C ASN A 187 5.87 -2.61 -10.26
N THR A 188 6.05 -3.04 -11.53
CA THR A 188 7.25 -3.76 -11.96
C THR A 188 8.49 -2.87 -11.86
N TYR A 189 8.41 -1.62 -12.31
CA TYR A 189 9.51 -0.67 -12.23
C TYR A 189 9.89 -0.36 -10.78
N THR A 190 8.91 -0.03 -9.94
CA THR A 190 9.15 0.32 -8.53
C THR A 190 9.70 -0.86 -7.74
N THR A 191 9.13 -2.07 -7.91
CA THR A 191 9.62 -3.30 -7.28
C THR A 191 11.04 -3.63 -7.74
N GLY A 192 11.29 -3.61 -9.05
CA GLY A 192 12.62 -3.87 -9.61
C GLY A 192 13.67 -2.85 -9.17
N PHE A 193 13.31 -1.57 -9.11
CA PHE A 193 14.17 -0.52 -8.61
C PHE A 193 14.52 -0.74 -7.13
N LEU A 194 13.53 -1.05 -6.29
CA LEU A 194 13.72 -1.30 -4.86
C LEU A 194 14.65 -2.48 -4.63
N VAL A 195 14.43 -3.59 -5.34
CA VAL A 195 15.27 -4.79 -5.32
C VAL A 195 16.71 -4.45 -5.71
N ARG A 196 16.92 -3.76 -6.84
CA ARG A 196 18.26 -3.37 -7.29
C ARG A 196 18.98 -2.49 -6.29
N ARG A 197 18.30 -1.47 -5.74
CA ARG A 197 18.90 -0.54 -4.77
C ARG A 197 19.34 -1.25 -3.50
N ILE A 198 18.52 -2.17 -3.00
CA ILE A 198 18.81 -3.01 -1.85
C ILE A 198 20.00 -3.93 -2.12
N LEU A 199 20.06 -4.58 -3.29
CA LEU A 199 21.19 -5.42 -3.69
C LEU A 199 22.51 -4.65 -3.77
N THR A 200 22.47 -3.44 -4.34
CA THR A 200 23.66 -2.57 -4.38
C THR A 200 24.11 -2.17 -2.97
N ALA A 201 23.17 -1.86 -2.07
CA ALA A 201 23.49 -1.59 -0.68
C ALA A 201 24.15 -2.81 -0.01
N VAL A 202 23.58 -4.02 -0.16
CA VAL A 202 24.17 -5.28 0.35
C VAL A 202 25.60 -5.46 -0.16
N LYS A 203 25.84 -5.27 -1.47
CA LYS A 203 27.18 -5.43 -2.06
C LYS A 203 28.19 -4.45 -1.47
N ASN A 204 27.78 -3.21 -1.22
CA ASN A 204 28.64 -2.18 -0.63
C ASN A 204 28.94 -2.43 0.86
N PHE A 205 28.07 -3.15 1.57
CA PHE A 205 28.28 -3.51 2.98
C PHE A 205 29.02 -4.84 3.16
N LYS A 206 29.20 -5.68 2.13
CA LYS A 206 29.96 -6.95 2.25
C LYS A 206 31.43 -6.75 2.64
N THR A 207 31.97 -5.53 2.54
CA THR A 207 33.32 -5.15 3.00
C THR A 207 33.40 -4.81 4.49
N VAL A 208 32.27 -4.71 5.20
CA VAL A 208 32.22 -4.39 6.64
C VAL A 208 31.28 -5.38 7.32
N GLU A 209 31.75 -6.10 8.34
CA GLU A 209 31.03 -7.15 9.09
C GLU A 209 29.69 -6.68 9.71
N SER A 210 28.66 -6.51 8.89
CA SER A 210 27.35 -5.99 9.29
C SER A 210 26.23 -6.97 8.87
N PRO A 211 25.08 -7.02 9.57
CA PRO A 211 24.13 -8.12 9.43
C PRO A 211 23.41 -8.02 8.08
N VAL A 212 23.82 -8.87 7.14
CA VAL A 212 23.31 -8.96 5.77
C VAL A 212 21.88 -9.53 5.71
N GLN A 213 21.47 -10.24 6.77
CA GLN A 213 20.19 -10.95 6.89
C GLN A 213 18.92 -10.08 6.83
N PRO A 214 18.79 -8.96 7.57
CA PRO A 214 17.59 -8.10 7.52
C PRO A 214 17.31 -7.53 6.13
N LEU A 215 18.36 -7.19 5.38
CA LEU A 215 18.26 -6.57 4.07
C LEU A 215 17.86 -7.58 2.98
N GLN A 216 18.33 -8.83 3.08
CA GLN A 216 17.90 -9.94 2.22
C GLN A 216 16.45 -10.36 2.49
N LEU A 217 16.01 -10.35 3.75
CA LEU A 217 14.61 -10.62 4.11
C LEU A 217 13.69 -9.56 3.46
N LEU A 218 14.07 -8.29 3.54
CA LEU A 218 13.32 -7.18 2.93
C LEU A 218 13.20 -7.35 1.40
N LEU A 219 14.27 -7.81 0.74
CA LEU A 219 14.30 -8.11 -0.70
C LEU A 219 13.27 -9.17 -1.09
N ARG A 220 13.27 -10.30 -0.36
CA ARG A 220 12.36 -11.43 -0.59
C ARG A 220 10.90 -11.00 -0.44
N ILE A 221 10.63 -10.16 0.54
CA ILE A 221 9.28 -9.67 0.85
C ILE A 221 8.74 -8.75 -0.26
N PHE A 222 9.56 -7.80 -0.74
CA PHE A 222 9.14 -6.92 -1.83
C PHE A 222 8.92 -7.71 -3.12
N ALA A 223 9.76 -8.71 -3.37
CA ALA A 223 9.56 -9.63 -4.49
C ALA A 223 8.26 -10.43 -4.33
N GLU A 224 8.00 -11.02 -3.16
CA GLU A 224 6.83 -11.87 -2.92
C GLU A 224 5.50 -11.09 -3.02
N SER A 225 5.44 -9.91 -2.40
CA SER A 225 4.25 -9.04 -2.46
C SER A 225 4.06 -8.39 -3.83
N GLY A 226 5.14 -8.01 -4.51
CA GLY A 226 5.10 -7.51 -5.89
C GLY A 226 4.64 -8.58 -6.88
N VAL A 227 5.12 -9.83 -6.72
CA VAL A 227 4.69 -10.98 -7.54
C VAL A 227 3.22 -11.31 -7.29
N LEU A 228 2.73 -11.23 -6.04
CA LEU A 228 1.30 -11.42 -5.75
C LEU A 228 0.45 -10.41 -6.52
N TYR A 229 0.73 -9.12 -6.37
CA TYR A 229 0.02 -8.04 -7.08
C TYR A 229 0.09 -8.23 -8.60
N PHE A 230 1.30 -8.49 -9.12
CA PHE A 230 1.55 -8.62 -10.56
C PHE A 230 0.81 -9.83 -11.14
N SER A 231 0.88 -10.98 -10.47
CA SER A 231 0.25 -12.22 -10.93
C SER A 231 -1.28 -12.15 -10.95
N THR A 232 -1.91 -11.51 -9.96
CA THR A 232 -3.38 -11.33 -9.99
C THR A 232 -3.80 -10.30 -11.02
N THR A 233 -3.05 -9.20 -11.16
CA THR A 233 -3.39 -8.15 -12.12
C THR A 233 -3.18 -8.62 -13.56
N ILE A 234 -2.12 -9.38 -13.85
CA ILE A 234 -1.90 -9.96 -15.18
C ILE A 234 -2.92 -11.05 -15.50
N ALA A 235 -3.32 -11.88 -14.52
CA ALA A 235 -4.39 -12.86 -14.71
C ALA A 235 -5.73 -12.16 -15.00
N HIS A 236 -6.03 -11.09 -14.28
CA HIS A 236 -7.20 -10.27 -14.52
C HIS A 236 -7.15 -9.62 -15.91
N LEU A 237 -5.99 -9.13 -16.36
CA LEU A 237 -5.84 -8.60 -17.72
C LEU A 237 -5.98 -9.69 -18.79
N ALA A 238 -5.41 -10.88 -18.56
CA ALA A 238 -5.43 -11.99 -19.51
C ALA A 238 -6.87 -12.50 -19.76
N VAL A 239 -7.70 -12.58 -18.72
CA VAL A 239 -9.07 -13.09 -18.89
C VAL A 239 -9.97 -12.18 -19.72
N TRP A 240 -9.64 -10.90 -19.86
CA TRP A 240 -10.34 -9.99 -20.78
C TRP A 240 -10.12 -10.32 -22.26
N PHE A 241 -9.07 -11.09 -22.59
CA PHE A 241 -8.84 -11.62 -23.94
C PHE A 241 -9.52 -12.97 -24.18
N THR A 242 -10.31 -13.45 -23.23
CA THR A 242 -11.07 -14.70 -23.31
C THR A 242 -12.56 -14.39 -23.38
N PRO A 243 -13.38 -15.16 -24.13
CA PRO A 243 -14.84 -14.95 -24.20
C PRO A 243 -15.61 -15.29 -22.90
N SER A 244 -14.91 -15.61 -21.81
CA SER A 244 -15.52 -16.08 -20.56
C SER A 244 -15.96 -14.94 -19.64
N ASN A 245 -17.22 -14.54 -19.70
CA ASN A 245 -17.80 -13.51 -18.81
C ASN A 245 -17.67 -13.84 -17.31
N LEU A 246 -17.75 -15.12 -16.95
CA LEU A 246 -17.59 -15.59 -15.56
C LEU A 246 -16.16 -15.39 -15.06
N GLY A 247 -15.16 -15.75 -15.88
CA GLY A 247 -13.76 -15.61 -15.51
C GLY A 247 -13.37 -14.15 -15.26
N ILE A 248 -13.86 -13.24 -16.11
CA ILE A 248 -13.66 -11.79 -15.97
C ILE A 248 -14.17 -11.33 -14.61
N ARG A 249 -15.43 -11.65 -14.27
CA ARG A 249 -16.02 -11.19 -13.00
C ARG A 249 -15.34 -11.79 -11.77
N ILE A 250 -15.02 -13.08 -11.76
CA ILE A 250 -14.32 -13.70 -10.62
C ILE A 250 -12.96 -13.03 -10.40
N LEU A 251 -12.16 -12.88 -11.46
CA LEU A 251 -10.83 -12.28 -11.33
C LEU A 251 -10.89 -10.79 -11.00
N SER A 252 -11.90 -10.04 -11.46
CA SER A 252 -12.12 -8.66 -11.01
C SER A 252 -12.37 -8.59 -9.49
N GLU A 253 -13.27 -9.43 -8.96
CA GLU A 253 -13.61 -9.46 -7.53
C GLU A 253 -12.44 -9.92 -6.64
N ILE A 254 -11.57 -10.79 -7.15
CA ILE A 254 -10.35 -11.24 -6.46
C ILE A 254 -9.26 -10.18 -6.51
N ASN A 255 -9.11 -9.47 -7.63
CA ASN A 255 -7.97 -8.58 -7.86
C ASN A 255 -7.96 -7.40 -6.88
N ILE A 256 -9.11 -6.76 -6.63
CA ILE A 256 -9.16 -5.54 -5.80
C ILE A 256 -8.76 -5.81 -4.33
N PRO A 257 -9.32 -6.81 -3.62
CA PRO A 257 -8.82 -7.19 -2.30
C PRO A 257 -7.35 -7.61 -2.32
N THR A 258 -6.89 -8.27 -3.40
CA THR A 258 -5.49 -8.71 -3.51
C THR A 258 -4.51 -7.53 -3.60
N ILE A 259 -4.87 -6.46 -4.30
CA ILE A 259 -4.10 -5.20 -4.29
C ILE A 259 -3.94 -4.68 -2.86
N GLY A 260 -5.03 -4.66 -2.09
CA GLY A 260 -5.02 -4.28 -0.68
C GLY A 260 -4.18 -5.22 0.20
N ILE A 261 -4.25 -6.53 -0.04
CA ILE A 261 -3.45 -7.55 0.67
C ILE A 261 -1.96 -7.35 0.41
N ALA A 262 -1.54 -7.22 -0.87
CA ALA A 262 -0.15 -6.97 -1.23
C ALA A 262 0.38 -5.71 -0.54
N PHE A 263 -0.41 -4.64 -0.56
CA PHE A 263 -0.11 -3.39 0.13
C PHE A 263 0.08 -3.58 1.65
N ASN A 264 -0.85 -4.28 2.31
CA ASN A 264 -0.81 -4.57 3.74
C ASN A 264 0.41 -5.43 4.11
N ILE A 265 0.71 -6.48 3.35
CA ILE A 265 1.89 -7.34 3.57
C ILE A 265 3.16 -6.50 3.59
N ILE A 266 3.33 -5.59 2.63
CA ILE A 266 4.52 -4.73 2.62
C ILE A 266 4.58 -3.87 3.88
N LEU A 267 3.45 -3.32 4.35
CA LEU A 267 3.42 -2.52 5.57
C LEU A 267 3.79 -3.31 6.83
N ILE A 268 3.19 -4.49 7.00
CA ILE A 268 3.44 -5.39 8.13
C ILE A 268 4.93 -5.70 8.21
N ARG A 269 5.53 -6.07 7.09
CA ARG A 269 6.93 -6.47 7.04
C ARG A 269 7.91 -5.33 7.29
N VAL A 270 7.64 -4.15 6.76
CA VAL A 270 8.44 -2.95 7.08
C VAL A 270 8.36 -2.63 8.57
N ALA A 271 7.19 -2.81 9.19
CA ALA A 271 7.03 -2.62 10.63
C ALA A 271 7.77 -3.69 11.44
N GLU A 272 7.67 -4.96 11.06
CA GLU A 272 8.42 -6.07 11.69
C GLU A 272 9.93 -5.86 11.61
N ASN A 273 10.44 -5.38 10.47
CA ASN A 273 11.86 -5.08 10.29
C ASN A 273 12.31 -3.99 11.26
N ARG A 274 11.56 -2.88 11.34
CA ARG A 274 11.83 -1.79 12.28
C ARG A 274 11.80 -2.26 13.74
N ALA A 275 10.82 -3.09 14.11
CA ALA A 275 10.71 -3.64 15.46
C ALA A 275 11.91 -4.53 15.80
N ARG A 276 12.37 -5.35 14.85
CA ARG A 276 13.56 -6.19 15.03
C ARG A 276 14.83 -5.36 15.20
N GLU A 277 15.01 -4.30 14.41
CA GLU A 277 16.13 -3.36 14.53
C GLU A 277 16.14 -2.67 15.91
N ALA A 278 14.98 -2.18 16.36
CA ALA A 278 14.85 -1.58 17.69
C ALA A 278 15.17 -2.56 18.83
N ARG A 279 14.73 -3.83 18.71
CA ARG A 279 15.10 -4.89 19.67
C ARG A 279 16.59 -5.19 19.67
N ALA A 280 17.23 -5.26 18.49
CA ALA A 280 18.66 -5.48 18.38
C ALA A 280 19.49 -4.33 18.96
N GLU A 281 19.05 -3.08 18.74
CA GLU A 281 19.68 -1.90 19.35
C GLU A 281 19.55 -1.90 20.87
N ASN A 282 18.36 -2.20 21.41
CA ASN A 282 18.14 -2.32 22.85
C ASN A 282 18.98 -3.45 23.47
N ALA A 283 19.10 -4.60 22.80
CA ALA A 283 19.95 -5.70 23.24
C ALA A 283 21.43 -5.30 23.27
N ARG A 284 21.92 -4.54 22.27
CA ARG A 284 23.28 -3.99 22.26
C ARG A 284 23.50 -3.01 23.41
N ARG A 285 22.57 -2.08 23.64
CA ARG A 285 22.63 -1.11 24.76
C ARG A 285 22.69 -1.82 26.11
N ASN A 286 21.83 -2.80 26.33
CA ASN A 286 21.78 -3.54 27.59
C ASN A 286 23.00 -4.45 27.78
N GLY A 287 23.53 -5.04 26.70
CA GLY A 287 24.74 -5.86 26.74
C GLY A 287 26.02 -5.07 27.06
N VAL A 288 26.13 -3.83 26.58
CA VAL A 288 27.28 -2.94 26.90
C VAL A 288 27.22 -2.45 28.35
N SER A 289 26.03 -2.31 28.94
CA SER A 289 25.88 -1.84 30.33
C SER A 289 26.37 -2.83 31.41
N ILE A 290 26.70 -4.08 31.04
CA ILE A 290 27.16 -5.14 31.95
C ILE A 290 28.70 -5.26 31.97
N MET A 291 29.41 -4.64 31.02
CA MET A 291 30.89 -4.68 30.99
C MET A 291 31.49 -3.60 31.92
N ARG A 292 31.24 -3.69 33.23
CA ARG A 292 32.05 -3.01 34.24
C ARG A 292 33.27 -3.88 34.49
N PHE A 293 34.44 -3.46 34.01
CA PHE A 293 35.71 -4.01 34.49
C PHE A 293 35.82 -3.68 35.98
N ALA A 294 35.54 -4.67 36.83
CA ALA A 294 35.95 -4.62 38.22
C ALA A 294 37.48 -4.78 38.23
N GLU A 295 38.18 -3.66 38.26
CA GLU A 295 39.61 -3.60 38.57
C GLU A 295 39.77 -4.01 40.03
N ASN A 296 39.94 -5.32 40.26
CA ASN A 296 40.33 -5.85 41.56
C ASN A 296 41.80 -5.53 41.79
N ASN A 297 42.09 -4.61 42.70
CA ASN A 297 43.28 -4.66 43.57
C ASN A 297 43.14 -3.67 44.74
N THR A 298 42.55 -4.11 45.86
CA THR A 298 43.07 -3.98 47.26
C THR A 298 42.02 -4.34 48.33
N PRO A 299 42.40 -4.92 49.50
CA PRO A 299 41.50 -5.40 50.56
C PRO A 299 41.11 -4.30 51.58
N PRO A 300 40.18 -4.55 52.52
CA PRO A 300 39.10 -3.61 52.85
C PRO A 300 39.47 -2.65 53.99
N SER A 301 39.05 -1.38 53.85
CA SER A 301 38.83 -0.51 55.01
C SER A 301 37.46 0.17 54.92
N LYS A 302 36.69 -0.11 55.98
CA LYS A 302 35.46 0.50 56.50
C LYS A 302 34.95 1.78 55.79
N GLY A 303 33.70 1.75 55.37
CA GLY A 303 32.95 2.98 55.05
C GLY A 303 31.66 2.72 54.27
N LEU A 304 30.57 2.47 54.99
CA LEU A 304 29.21 2.50 54.48
C LEU A 304 28.84 3.93 54.07
N ILE A 305 28.55 4.18 52.78
CA ILE A 305 27.64 5.25 52.34
C ILE A 305 26.85 4.76 51.11
N VAL A 306 25.57 4.49 51.33
CA VAL A 306 24.54 4.41 50.28
C VAL A 306 24.09 5.84 49.99
N ILE A 307 24.38 6.36 48.80
CA ILE A 307 23.67 7.55 48.26
C ILE A 307 23.27 7.26 46.81
N SER A 308 21.97 7.43 46.56
CA SER A 308 21.34 7.35 45.25
C SER A 308 21.89 8.39 44.29
N GLN A 309 22.06 8.03 43.01
CA GLN A 309 22.40 8.99 41.96
C GLN A 309 21.25 9.07 40.96
N GLU A 310 20.18 9.74 41.40
CA GLU A 310 19.06 10.18 40.57
C GLU A 310 19.18 11.69 40.32
N THR A 311 20.35 12.19 39.89
CA THR A 311 20.52 13.64 39.64
C THR A 311 21.62 13.99 38.62
N THR A 312 21.70 13.31 37.47
CA THR A 312 22.68 13.68 36.42
C THR A 312 22.11 13.66 34.99
N ILE A 313 20.81 13.91 34.84
CA ILE A 313 20.17 14.07 33.51
C ILE A 313 19.72 15.53 33.25
N SER A 314 19.68 16.39 34.28
CA SER A 314 19.22 17.77 34.11
C SER A 314 20.28 18.74 33.57
N SER A 315 21.58 18.50 33.80
CA SER A 315 22.65 19.42 33.38
C SER A 315 23.15 19.24 31.95
N TYR A 316 22.87 18.10 31.29
CA TYR A 316 23.32 17.86 29.91
C TYR A 316 22.41 18.50 28.85
N ASN A 317 21.15 18.81 29.19
CA ASN A 317 20.18 19.35 28.24
C ASN A 317 20.23 20.89 28.09
N SER A 318 20.90 21.64 28.98
CA SER A 318 21.05 23.09 28.82
C SER A 318 22.23 23.48 27.91
N GLU A 319 23.25 22.62 27.79
CA GLU A 319 24.47 22.94 27.03
C GLU A 319 24.32 22.69 25.52
N VAL A 320 23.48 21.74 25.10
CA VAL A 320 23.26 21.43 23.68
C VAL A 320 22.32 22.43 22.99
N GLY A 321 21.45 23.14 23.75
CA GLY A 321 20.56 24.18 23.23
C GLY A 321 21.27 25.46 22.77
N SER A 322 22.51 25.69 23.22
CA SER A 322 23.30 26.89 22.90
C SER A 322 24.05 26.80 21.55
N TYR A 323 24.29 25.58 21.04
CA TYR A 323 25.07 25.37 19.82
C TYR A 323 24.26 25.42 18.51
N ILE A 324 22.94 25.55 18.56
CA ILE A 324 22.06 25.52 17.37
C ILE A 324 21.61 26.93 16.93
N THR A 325 21.76 27.98 17.74
CA THR A 325 21.28 29.33 17.44
C THR A 325 22.29 30.29 16.79
N THR A 326 23.54 29.88 16.52
CA THR A 326 24.61 30.78 16.07
C THR A 326 25.06 30.67 14.60
N ARG A 327 24.27 30.04 13.70
CA ARG A 327 24.55 30.10 12.25
C ARG A 327 23.30 30.34 11.39
N LEU A 328 22.89 31.60 11.31
CA LEU A 328 22.16 32.15 10.17
C LEU A 328 22.84 33.49 9.78
N PRO A 329 23.36 33.64 8.55
CA PRO A 329 23.83 34.94 8.07
C PRO A 329 22.63 35.81 7.72
N SER A 330 22.62 37.02 8.28
CA SER A 330 21.69 38.10 8.02
C SER A 330 21.80 38.64 6.58
N GLU A 331 20.64 38.80 5.95
CA GLU A 331 20.38 39.48 4.69
C GLU A 331 20.75 40.98 4.76
N PRO A 332 21.50 41.55 3.80
CA PRO A 332 21.76 42.99 3.79
C PRO A 332 20.62 43.75 3.09
N ARG A 333 19.94 44.62 3.85
CA ARG A 333 19.15 45.73 3.31
C ARG A 333 20.10 46.82 2.81
N SER A 334 19.86 47.36 1.61
CA SER A 334 20.40 48.66 1.20
C SER A 334 19.29 49.73 1.17
N PRO A 335 19.65 51.01 1.32
CA PRO A 335 18.72 52.10 1.56
C PRO A 335 18.39 52.92 0.30
N ALA A 336 17.16 53.45 0.28
CA ALA A 336 16.66 54.71 -0.30
C ALA A 336 15.24 54.51 -0.81
#